data_AF-A0A811QSK5-F1
#
_entry.id   AF-A0A811QSK5-F1
#
_cell.length_a   1.000
_cell.length_b   1.000
_cell.length_c   1.000
_cell.angle_alpha   90.00
_cell.angle_beta   90.00
_cell.angle_gamma   90.00
#
_symmetry.space_group_name_H-M   'P 1'
#
loop_
_entity.id
_entity.type
_entity.pdbx_description
1 polymer ?
#
loop_
_entity_poly.entity_id
_entity_poly.type
_entity_poly.pdbx_seq_one_letter_code
_entity_poly.pdbx_strand_id
1 'polypeptide(L)'
;MGEGSKTTELLTSTMGVKRKRSNFSEEEMLMMTNMTNAVNNVASALRETGPAHVDPDLYLTVREMPGFTTEALIVSYTYLLKNKALGKGFVNVAINHRDIWLRNYLAKNYYM
;
A
#
# COMPACT_ATOMS: atom_id res chain seq x y z
N MET A 1 16.10 20.16 -46.78
CA MET A 1 15.41 19.16 -47.62
C MET A 1 16.52 18.29 -48.19
N GLY A 2 16.68 17.02 -47.80
CA GLY A 2 15.77 15.90 -48.03
C GLY A 2 16.09 15.33 -49.43
N GLU A 3 16.30 14.04 -49.70
CA GLU A 3 16.32 12.79 -48.90
C GLU A 3 17.35 11.82 -49.57
N GLY A 4 17.66 10.58 -49.16
CA GLY A 4 17.22 9.70 -48.06
C GLY A 4 17.62 8.23 -48.34
N SER A 5 17.38 7.31 -47.39
CA SER A 5 17.55 5.84 -47.50
C SER A 5 18.97 5.28 -47.70
N LYS A 6 19.36 4.08 -47.26
CA LYS A 6 19.00 3.14 -46.18
C LYS A 6 19.76 1.84 -46.51
N THR A 7 20.85 1.57 -45.81
CA THR A 7 21.49 0.25 -45.70
C THR A 7 21.30 -0.21 -44.25
N THR A 8 20.95 -1.45 -43.92
CA THR A 8 20.81 -2.68 -44.72
C THR A 8 19.69 -3.52 -44.12
N GLU A 9 18.70 -3.94 -44.93
CA GLU A 9 17.90 -5.12 -44.57
C GLU A 9 18.66 -6.37 -45.00
N LEU A 10 19.09 -7.19 -44.04
CA LEU A 10 19.41 -8.59 -44.26
C LEU A 10 18.92 -9.43 -43.08
N LEU A 11 17.62 -9.31 -42.82
CA LEU A 11 16.88 -10.33 -42.10
C LEU A 11 16.74 -11.55 -43.03
N THR A 12 17.59 -12.57 -42.85
CA THR A 12 17.23 -13.99 -43.03
C THR A 12 18.42 -14.91 -42.76
N SER A 13 18.35 -15.72 -41.70
CA SER A 13 18.23 -17.18 -41.90
C SER A 13 17.95 -17.88 -40.58
N THR A 14 17.08 -18.87 -40.67
CA THR A 14 16.48 -19.59 -39.55
C THR A 14 17.45 -20.60 -38.93
N MET A 15 17.72 -20.48 -37.63
CA MET A 15 18.16 -21.61 -36.80
C MET A 15 17.37 -21.60 -35.50
N GLY A 16 16.72 -22.72 -35.18
CA GLY A 16 15.80 -22.81 -34.05
C GLY A 16 16.47 -22.51 -32.71
N VAL A 17 16.17 -21.35 -32.13
CA VAL A 17 16.71 -20.93 -30.83
C VAL A 17 16.04 -21.72 -29.71
N LYS A 18 16.52 -22.95 -29.51
CA LYS A 18 16.38 -23.67 -28.24
C LYS A 18 16.95 -22.76 -27.16
N ARG A 19 16.08 -22.08 -26.40
CA ARG A 19 16.49 -21.03 -25.44
C ARG A 19 17.64 -21.54 -24.58
N LYS A 20 18.83 -21.01 -24.80
CA LYS A 20 19.99 -21.28 -23.94
C LYS A 20 19.68 -20.66 -22.60
N ARG A 21 19.17 -21.47 -21.66
CA ARG A 21 19.10 -21.11 -20.26
C ARG A 21 20.54 -20.87 -19.84
N SER A 22 20.94 -19.61 -19.69
CA SER A 22 22.25 -19.28 -19.14
C SER A 22 22.24 -19.80 -17.72
N ASN A 23 23.09 -20.80 -17.45
CA ASN A 23 23.37 -21.19 -16.08
C ASN A 23 24.16 -20.02 -15.49
N PHE A 24 23.53 -19.28 -14.59
CA PHE A 24 24.20 -18.25 -13.81
C PHE A 24 25.31 -18.90 -12.98
N SER A 25 26.43 -18.21 -12.85
CA SER A 25 27.47 -18.54 -11.89
C SER A 25 26.96 -18.33 -10.45
N GLU A 26 27.66 -18.93 -9.49
CA GLU A 26 27.34 -18.78 -8.06
C GLU A 26 27.42 -17.31 -7.62
N GLU A 27 28.38 -16.55 -8.16
CA GLU A 27 28.54 -15.11 -7.90
C GLU A 27 27.35 -14.29 -8.45
N GLU A 28 26.90 -14.57 -9.68
CA GLU A 28 25.69 -13.94 -10.24
C GLU A 28 24.44 -14.29 -9.41
N MET A 29 24.33 -15.53 -8.93
CA MET A 29 23.23 -15.96 -8.07
C MET A 29 23.27 -15.28 -6.68
N LEU A 30 24.47 -15.12 -6.11
CA LEU A 30 24.69 -14.39 -4.86
C LEU A 30 24.33 -12.91 -5.01
N MET A 31 24.77 -12.27 -6.10
CA MET A 31 24.43 -10.88 -6.43
C MET A 31 22.91 -10.70 -6.62
N MET A 32 22.23 -11.59 -7.34
CA MET A 32 20.77 -11.56 -7.48
C MET A 32 20.04 -11.72 -6.14
N THR A 33 20.55 -12.56 -5.25
CA THR A 33 20.00 -12.76 -3.90
C THR A 33 20.18 -11.50 -3.04
N ASN A 34 21.38 -10.91 -3.05
CA ASN A 34 21.68 -9.69 -2.31
C ASN A 34 20.87 -8.49 -2.82
N MET A 35 20.69 -8.33 -4.14
CA MET A 35 19.80 -7.31 -4.72
C MET A 35 18.34 -7.54 -4.31
N THR A 36 17.86 -8.80 -4.34
CA THR A 36 16.50 -9.15 -3.89
C THR A 36 16.28 -8.76 -2.43
N ASN A 37 17.24 -9.07 -1.56
CA ASN A 37 17.21 -8.70 -0.14
C ASN A 37 17.21 -7.17 0.05
N ALA A 38 18.04 -6.44 -0.68
CA ALA A 38 18.07 -4.98 -0.63
C ALA A 38 16.73 -4.35 -1.06
N VAL A 39 16.12 -4.84 -2.14
CA VAL A 39 14.80 -4.37 -2.61
C VAL A 39 13.70 -4.72 -1.61
N ASN A 40 13.71 -5.91 -1.01
CA ASN A 40 12.77 -6.30 0.05
C ASN A 40 12.89 -5.41 1.29
N ASN A 41 14.11 -5.05 1.69
CA ASN A 41 14.36 -4.13 2.80
C ASN A 41 13.82 -2.72 2.49
N VAL A 42 14.05 -2.21 1.27
CA VAL A 42 13.48 -0.92 0.83
C VAL A 42 11.94 -0.98 0.78
N ALA A 43 11.35 -2.08 0.32
CA ALA A 43 9.90 -2.26 0.31
C ALA A 43 9.30 -2.35 1.73
N SER A 44 10.02 -2.93 2.70
CA SER A 44 9.62 -2.91 4.11
C SER A 44 9.71 -1.49 4.68
N ALA A 45 10.85 -0.83 4.48
CA ALA A 45 11.06 0.54 4.92
C ALA A 45 10.00 1.49 4.34
N LEU A 46 9.64 1.41 3.06
CA LEU A 46 8.58 2.23 2.45
C LEU A 46 7.18 1.93 3.03
N ARG A 47 6.89 0.67 3.36
CA ARG A 47 5.62 0.29 4.01
C ARG A 47 5.53 0.81 5.45
N GLU A 48 6.66 0.92 6.14
CA GLU A 48 6.77 1.40 7.52
C GLU A 48 6.87 2.94 7.60
N THR A 49 7.57 3.58 6.66
CA THR A 49 7.80 5.03 6.58
C THR A 49 6.76 5.79 5.77
N GLY A 50 5.85 5.09 5.07
CA GLY A 50 4.73 5.69 4.36
C GLY A 50 3.97 6.65 5.29
N PRO A 51 3.83 7.94 4.93
CA PRO A 51 3.54 9.01 5.88
C PRO A 51 2.46 8.66 6.90
N ALA A 52 2.70 9.04 8.15
CA ALA A 52 1.66 9.07 9.19
C ALA A 52 0.68 10.22 8.93
N HIS A 53 0.18 10.34 7.69
CA HIS A 53 -0.94 11.19 7.32
C HIS A 53 -2.22 10.57 7.86
N VAL A 54 -2.35 10.67 9.18
CA VAL A 54 -3.62 10.64 9.88
C VAL A 54 -4.37 11.88 9.42
N ASP A 55 -5.66 11.72 9.14
CA ASP A 55 -6.53 12.85 8.81
C ASP A 55 -6.58 13.82 10.01
N PRO A 56 -6.24 15.11 9.85
CA PRO A 56 -6.08 16.04 10.98
C PRO A 56 -7.37 16.19 11.80
N ASP A 57 -8.53 16.02 11.15
CA ASP A 57 -9.83 16.18 11.79
C ASP A 57 -10.32 14.88 12.45
N LEU A 58 -9.58 13.75 12.33
CA LEU A 58 -10.00 12.44 12.86
C LEU A 58 -10.26 12.47 14.38
N TYR A 59 -9.39 13.12 15.15
CA TYR A 59 -9.55 13.18 16.60
C TYR A 59 -10.80 13.96 17.01
N LEU A 60 -11.00 15.15 16.44
CA LEU A 60 -12.18 15.97 16.71
C LEU A 60 -13.45 15.25 16.24
N THR A 61 -13.43 14.71 15.02
CA THR A 61 -14.54 13.96 14.41
C THR A 61 -14.99 12.76 15.23
N VAL A 62 -14.07 12.03 15.88
CA VAL A 62 -14.44 10.93 16.78
C VAL A 62 -14.90 11.47 18.15
N ARG A 63 -14.20 12.46 18.71
CA ARG A 63 -14.49 13.04 20.03
C ARG A 63 -15.87 13.71 20.11
N GLU A 64 -16.32 14.33 19.04
CA GLU A 64 -17.59 15.07 18.98
C GLU A 64 -18.82 14.18 18.74
N MET A 65 -18.65 12.86 18.60
CA MET A 65 -19.77 11.93 18.40
C MET A 65 -20.61 11.78 19.69
N PRO A 66 -21.88 12.23 19.70
CA PRO A 66 -22.72 12.18 20.89
C PRO A 66 -23.23 10.76 21.17
N GLY A 67 -23.56 10.47 22.43
CA GLY A 67 -24.22 9.21 22.82
C GLY A 67 -23.28 8.00 23.01
N PHE A 68 -21.97 8.22 23.05
CA PHE A 68 -20.94 7.22 23.38
C PHE A 68 -20.14 7.65 24.61
N THR A 69 -19.57 6.69 25.35
CA THR A 69 -18.65 7.02 26.46
C THR A 69 -17.28 7.41 25.92
N THR A 70 -16.50 8.17 26.69
CA THR A 70 -15.15 8.60 26.30
C THR A 70 -14.25 7.41 25.98
N GLU A 71 -14.33 6.33 26.77
CA GLU A 71 -13.55 5.10 26.59
C GLU A 71 -13.87 4.44 25.24
N ALA A 72 -15.16 4.32 24.90
CA ALA A 72 -15.61 3.77 23.63
C ALA A 72 -15.14 4.61 22.43
N LEU A 73 -15.14 5.94 22.57
CA LEU A 73 -14.59 6.85 21.55
C LEU A 73 -13.07 6.71 21.41
N ILE A 74 -12.31 6.55 22.51
CA ILE A 74 -10.86 6.32 22.47
C ILE A 74 -10.52 4.94 21.86
N VAL A 75 -11.27 3.89 22.17
CA VAL A 75 -11.10 2.56 21.54
C VAL A 75 -11.36 2.65 20.03
N SER A 76 -12.41 3.36 19.61
CA SER A 76 -12.72 3.58 18.19
C SER A 76 -11.65 4.42 17.48
N TYR A 77 -11.20 5.51 18.11
CA TYR A 77 -10.13 6.38 17.61
C TYR A 77 -8.81 5.63 17.41
N THR A 78 -8.38 4.84 18.40
CA THR A 78 -7.13 4.05 18.30
C THR A 78 -7.20 2.96 17.22
N TYR A 79 -8.38 2.41 16.94
CA TYR A 79 -8.59 1.53 15.79
C TYR A 79 -8.51 2.28 14.45
N LEU A 80 -9.15 3.45 14.35
CA LEU A 80 -9.13 4.27 13.13
C LEU A 80 -7.73 4.84 12.82
N LEU A 81 -6.93 5.15 13.85
CA LEU A 81 -5.50 5.50 13.72
C LEU A 81 -4.68 4.37 13.07
N LYS A 82 -4.88 3.13 13.51
CA LYS A 82 -4.21 1.94 12.94
C LYS A 82 -4.69 1.67 11.51
N ASN A 83 -5.96 1.96 11.22
CA ASN A 83 -6.59 1.73 9.92
C ASN A 83 -6.78 3.05 9.14
N LYS A 84 -5.67 3.71 8.76
CA LYS A 84 -5.65 5.05 8.13
C LYS A 84 -6.72 5.27 7.05
N ALA A 85 -6.96 4.29 6.17
CA ALA A 85 -7.97 4.37 5.11
C ALA A 85 -9.41 4.42 5.67
N LEU A 86 -9.72 3.66 6.71
CA LEU A 86 -11.00 3.74 7.43
C LEU A 86 -11.10 5.05 8.22
N GLY A 87 -10.01 5.52 8.85
CA GLY A 87 -9.96 6.83 9.51
C GLY A 87 -10.35 7.97 8.57
N LYS A 88 -9.71 8.05 7.40
CA LYS A 88 -10.07 9.03 6.36
C LYS A 88 -11.50 8.85 5.86
N GLY A 89 -11.96 7.61 5.65
CA GLY A 89 -13.35 7.34 5.28
C GLY A 89 -14.36 7.84 6.31
N PHE A 90 -14.08 7.62 7.60
CA PHE A 90 -14.92 8.02 8.73
C PHE A 90 -15.07 9.55 8.82
N VAL A 91 -13.98 10.30 8.61
CA VAL A 91 -14.02 11.77 8.55
C VAL A 91 -14.90 12.27 7.39
N ASN A 92 -14.83 11.63 6.23
CA ASN A 92 -15.51 12.11 5.02
C ASN A 92 -16.99 11.71 4.90
N VAL A 93 -17.54 10.88 5.80
CA VAL A 93 -18.97 10.53 5.82
C VAL A 93 -19.79 11.38 6.80
N ALA A 94 -21.09 11.49 6.54
CA ALA A 94 -22.04 12.22 7.37
C ALA A 94 -22.20 11.61 8.79
N ILE A 95 -22.57 12.44 9.76
CA ILE A 95 -22.63 12.10 11.20
C ILE A 95 -23.52 10.87 11.51
N ASN A 96 -24.63 10.70 10.79
CA ASN A 96 -25.51 9.54 10.90
C ASN A 96 -24.81 8.23 10.48
N HIS A 97 -23.94 8.27 9.46
CA HIS A 97 -23.15 7.10 9.06
C HIS A 97 -21.99 6.83 10.04
N ARG A 98 -21.40 7.88 10.63
CA ARG A 98 -20.41 7.74 11.71
C ARG A 98 -21.00 7.07 12.94
N ASP A 99 -22.21 7.45 13.35
CA ASP A 99 -22.95 6.84 14.47
C ASP A 99 -23.22 5.34 14.22
N ILE A 100 -23.78 5.00 13.05
CA ILE A 100 -24.02 3.60 12.66
C ILE A 100 -22.72 2.79 12.65
N TRP A 101 -21.62 3.36 12.13
CA TRP A 101 -20.31 2.71 12.13
C TRP A 101 -19.81 2.46 13.54
N LEU A 102 -19.86 3.46 14.43
CA LEU A 102 -19.45 3.33 15.83
C LEU A 102 -20.26 2.27 16.58
N ARG A 103 -21.59 2.28 16.46
CA ARG A 103 -22.45 1.26 17.09
C ARG A 103 -22.06 -0.15 16.65
N ASN A 104 -21.90 -0.36 15.34
CA ASN A 104 -21.54 -1.65 14.77
C ASN A 104 -20.12 -2.11 15.14
N TYR A 105 -19.17 -1.17 15.25
CA TYR A 105 -17.81 -1.47 15.68
C TYR A 105 -17.77 -1.82 17.17
N LEU A 106 -18.35 -0.98 18.03
CA LEU A 106 -18.29 -1.14 19.49
C LEU A 106 -19.08 -2.36 20.00
N ALA A 107 -20.24 -2.65 19.41
CA ALA A 107 -21.00 -3.87 19.73
C ALA A 107 -20.21 -5.17 19.45
N LYS A 108 -19.22 -5.13 18.53
CA LYS A 108 -18.38 -6.28 18.16
C LYS A 108 -17.01 -6.30 18.84
N ASN A 109 -16.53 -5.18 19.38
CA ASN A 109 -15.13 -5.04 19.81
C ASN A 109 -14.96 -4.45 21.22
N TYR A 110 -16.04 -4.06 21.91
CA TYR A 110 -15.96 -3.38 23.20
C TYR A 110 -17.07 -3.76 24.20
N TYR A 111 -18.32 -3.96 23.73
CA TYR A 111 -19.47 -4.25 24.59
C TYR A 111 -19.94 -5.72 24.58
N MET A 112 -19.05 -6.67 24.21
CA MET A 112 -19.34 -8.11 24.28
C MET A 112 -19.06 -8.67 25.67
#